data_AF-A0A5B9QKJ7-F1
#
_entry.id   AF-A0A5B9QKJ7-F1
#
_cell.length_a   1.000
_cell.length_b   1.000
_cell.length_c   1.000
_cell.angle_alpha   90.00
_cell.angle_beta   90.00
_cell.angle_gamma   90.00
#
_symmetry.space_group_name_H-M   'P 1'
#
loop_
_entity.id
_entity.type
_entity.pdbx_description
1 polymer ?
#
loop_
_entity_poly.entity_id
_entity_poly.type
_entity_poly.pdbx_seq_one_letter_code
_entity_poly.pdbx_strand_id
1 'polypeptide(L)'
;MTTFRTTRDETAEVCPLDILGLELRGFLCHSMLCDESASRSDVTDRTNLAVTHMCPPIRSDRFRCHVVSHLSITERERRKIQRFVDRFRKEMEANAKKQELLKTEPNYLIHPERVPPSADNPLWAFSCVGFVVSAYRNGRIVILADQRPLKTLAELKQLYPDRVEELDDPASRSAMLPEGGDSWPVALVGYLFNAFDRTDEEVRSVPFKPELGDEHFPSRRLEKHSD
;
A
#
# COMPACT_ATOMS: atom_id res chain seq x y z
N MET A 1 -18.76 13.68 2.25
CA MET A 1 -17.52 14.43 2.56
C MET A 1 -16.42 13.69 1.84
N THR A 2 -15.61 14.35 1.02
CA THR A 2 -14.55 13.68 0.24
C THR A 2 -13.49 13.15 1.20
N THR A 3 -13.13 11.88 1.06
CA THR A 3 -12.26 11.11 1.97
C THR A 3 -10.77 11.30 1.72
N PHE A 4 -10.39 12.21 0.83
CA PHE A 4 -9.01 12.44 0.43
C PHE A 4 -8.58 13.87 0.72
N ARG A 5 -7.31 14.05 1.13
CA ARG A 5 -6.66 15.35 1.33
C ARG A 5 -5.21 15.29 0.84
N THR A 6 -4.78 16.31 0.09
CA THR A 6 -3.35 16.55 -0.18
C THR A 6 -2.72 17.29 0.98
N THR A 7 -1.43 17.05 1.25
CA THR A 7 -0.68 17.76 2.30
C THR A 7 0.26 18.85 1.77
N ARG A 8 0.33 19.04 0.43
CA ARG A 8 1.28 19.94 -0.25
C ARG A 8 1.04 21.42 -0.01
N ASP A 9 -0.22 21.83 0.04
CA ASP A 9 -0.60 23.25 0.07
C ASP A 9 -1.43 23.63 1.30
N GLU A 10 -1.94 22.64 2.04
CA GLU A 10 -2.83 22.83 3.18
C GLU A 10 -2.54 21.83 4.30
N THR A 11 -2.90 22.20 5.53
CA THR A 11 -2.88 21.28 6.66
C THR A 11 -3.96 20.22 6.51
N ALA A 12 -3.59 18.95 6.58
CA ALA A 12 -4.51 17.84 6.63
C ALA A 12 -4.77 17.39 8.07
N GLU A 13 -5.95 16.84 8.26
CA GLU A 13 -6.23 16.01 9.42
C GLU A 13 -5.84 14.57 9.11
N VAL A 14 -5.16 13.91 10.04
CA VAL A 14 -4.88 12.48 9.99
C VAL A 14 -5.41 11.83 11.26
N CYS A 15 -6.00 10.66 11.10
CA CYS A 15 -6.43 9.79 12.19
C CYS A 15 -5.55 8.53 12.24
N PRO A 16 -5.47 7.86 13.40
CA PRO A 16 -4.81 6.57 13.47
C PRO A 16 -5.48 5.57 12.51
N LEU A 17 -4.66 4.81 11.79
CA LEU A 17 -5.01 3.87 10.71
C LEU A 17 -5.49 4.50 9.39
N ASP A 18 -5.46 5.83 9.22
CA ASP A 18 -5.62 6.43 7.90
C ASP A 18 -4.55 5.92 6.93
N ILE A 19 -4.87 5.93 5.64
CA ILE A 19 -3.95 5.47 4.59
C ILE A 19 -3.14 6.67 4.12
N LEU A 20 -1.82 6.51 4.18
CA LEU A 20 -0.87 7.56 3.83
C LEU A 20 -0.17 7.20 2.52
N GLY A 21 -0.09 8.16 1.59
CA GLY A 21 0.52 8.01 0.27
C GLY A 21 1.81 8.80 0.15
N LEU A 22 2.84 8.17 -0.40
CA LEU A 22 4.08 8.83 -0.81
C LEU A 22 4.09 8.99 -2.33
N GLU A 23 4.43 10.18 -2.79
CA GLU A 23 4.61 10.49 -4.20
C GLU A 23 6.10 10.64 -4.52
N LEU A 24 6.52 10.07 -5.64
CA LEU A 24 7.83 10.27 -6.24
C LEU A 24 7.63 10.69 -7.70
N ARG A 25 8.16 11.87 -8.06
CA ARG A 25 8.14 12.41 -9.44
C ARG A 25 6.73 12.41 -10.09
N GLY A 26 5.68 12.80 -9.36
CA GLY A 26 4.32 12.84 -9.92
C GLY A 26 3.55 11.52 -9.86
N PHE A 27 4.11 10.48 -9.22
CA PHE A 27 3.49 9.16 -9.12
C PHE A 27 3.41 8.69 -7.66
N LEU A 28 2.22 8.26 -7.21
CA LEU A 28 2.07 7.63 -5.90
C LEU A 28 2.70 6.24 -5.93
N CYS A 29 3.85 6.09 -5.28
CA CYS A 29 4.67 4.87 -5.37
C CYS A 29 4.58 3.99 -4.12
N HIS A 30 4.10 4.52 -2.99
CA HIS A 30 4.06 3.79 -1.73
C HIS A 30 2.83 4.16 -0.89
N SER A 31 2.26 3.16 -0.21
CA SER A 31 1.16 3.33 0.74
C SER A 31 1.49 2.73 2.10
N MET A 32 1.05 3.40 3.17
CA MET A 32 1.34 3.06 4.57
C MET A 32 0.08 3.26 5.42
N LEU A 33 0.08 2.73 6.65
CA LEU A 33 -0.93 3.05 7.66
C LEU A 33 -0.39 4.08 8.66
N CYS A 34 -1.19 5.08 8.98
CA CYS A 34 -0.92 6.02 10.07
C CYS A 34 -0.88 5.27 11.41
N ASP A 35 0.19 5.45 12.16
CA ASP A 35 0.46 4.83 13.48
C ASP A 35 0.59 5.90 14.58
N GLU A 36 0.10 7.11 14.33
CA GLU A 36 -0.02 8.15 15.37
C GLU A 36 -1.00 7.68 16.46
N SER A 37 -0.72 8.01 17.71
CA SER A 37 -1.53 7.57 18.86
C SER A 37 -2.87 8.30 18.98
N ALA A 38 -2.99 9.47 18.35
CA ALA A 38 -4.18 10.32 18.33
C ALA A 38 -4.29 11.05 16.99
N SER A 39 -5.48 11.54 16.68
CA SER A 39 -5.70 12.38 15.50
C SER A 39 -4.91 13.68 15.59
N ARG A 40 -4.44 14.16 14.44
CA ARG A 40 -3.67 15.40 14.30
C ARG A 40 -4.25 16.24 13.18
N SER A 41 -4.33 17.55 13.36
CA SER A 41 -4.82 18.51 12.35
C SER A 41 -3.74 19.44 11.81
N ASP A 42 -2.49 19.28 12.28
CA ASP A 42 -1.33 20.09 11.94
C ASP A 42 -0.43 19.45 10.87
N VAL A 43 -0.96 18.50 10.09
CA VAL A 43 -0.15 17.69 9.17
C VAL A 43 0.07 18.40 7.85
N THR A 44 1.32 18.58 7.46
CA THR A 44 1.74 19.12 6.16
C THR A 44 2.65 18.12 5.45
N ASP A 45 3.01 18.38 4.20
CA ASP A 45 3.99 17.59 3.43
C ASP A 45 5.40 17.56 4.08
N ARG A 46 5.67 18.46 5.03
CA ARG A 46 6.90 18.50 5.84
C ARG A 46 6.78 17.73 7.16
N THR A 47 5.57 17.35 7.56
CA THR A 47 5.33 16.67 8.82
C THR A 47 5.72 15.20 8.71
N ASN A 48 6.68 14.78 9.53
CA ASN A 48 7.00 13.36 9.70
C ASN A 48 5.94 12.72 10.60
N LEU A 49 5.19 11.75 10.10
CA LEU A 49 4.17 11.00 10.84
C LEU A 49 4.69 9.63 11.26
N ALA A 50 4.31 9.17 12.44
CA ALA A 50 4.46 7.77 12.79
C ALA A 50 3.64 6.92 11.81
N VAL A 51 4.29 5.96 11.17
CA VAL A 51 3.66 5.04 10.23
C VAL A 51 4.03 3.61 10.55
N THR A 52 3.10 2.72 10.25
CA THR A 52 3.38 1.31 10.07
C THR A 52 3.39 1.02 8.58
N HIS A 53 4.51 0.51 8.09
CA HIS A 53 4.64 0.06 6.71
C HIS A 53 5.25 -1.34 6.65
N MET A 54 5.09 -1.96 5.48
CA MET A 54 5.30 -3.38 5.23
C MET A 54 6.78 -3.81 5.05
N CYS A 55 7.74 -2.88 5.09
CA CYS A 55 9.16 -3.22 4.91
C CYS A 55 9.51 -4.27 5.95
N PRO A 56 10.05 -5.45 5.59
CA PRO A 56 10.34 -6.48 6.58
C PRO A 56 11.65 -6.17 7.34
N PRO A 57 11.69 -6.29 8.68
CA PRO A 57 10.55 -6.50 9.58
C PRO A 57 9.66 -5.26 9.63
N ILE A 58 8.34 -5.43 9.78
CA ILE A 58 7.40 -4.30 9.93
C ILE A 58 7.96 -3.34 10.98
N ARG A 59 8.35 -2.15 10.56
CA ARG A 59 8.91 -1.10 11.41
C ARG A 59 7.87 -0.01 11.62
N SER A 60 7.79 0.46 12.86
CA SER A 60 7.27 1.80 13.12
C SER A 60 8.39 2.77 12.78
N ASP A 61 8.14 3.63 11.80
CA ASP A 61 9.09 4.64 11.35
C ASP A 61 8.37 5.98 11.23
N ARG A 62 9.12 7.05 10.94
CA ARG A 62 8.55 8.35 10.66
C ARG A 62 8.73 8.73 9.20
N PHE A 63 7.62 8.81 8.47
CA PHE A 63 7.61 9.16 7.06
C PHE A 63 6.83 10.46 6.80
N ARG A 64 7.25 11.18 5.76
CA ARG A 64 6.42 12.23 5.16
C ARG A 64 5.36 11.57 4.28
N CYS A 65 4.18 12.14 4.26
CA CYS A 65 3.13 11.78 3.31
C CYS A 65 2.76 12.99 2.46
N HIS A 66 2.40 12.74 1.20
CA HIS A 66 1.92 13.75 0.27
C HIS A 66 0.39 13.74 0.16
N VAL A 67 -0.19 12.60 0.52
CA VAL A 67 -1.59 12.29 0.34
C VAL A 67 -2.09 11.51 1.56
N VAL A 68 -3.30 11.83 2.01
CA VAL A 68 -4.00 11.14 3.09
C VAL A 68 -5.37 10.70 2.57
N SER A 69 -5.72 9.44 2.80
CA SER A 69 -7.07 8.92 2.66
C SER A 69 -7.63 8.53 4.01
N HIS A 70 -8.73 9.17 4.37
CA HIS A 70 -9.48 8.95 5.58
C HIS A 70 -10.69 8.06 5.30
N LEU A 71 -11.02 7.17 6.23
CA LEU A 71 -12.29 6.47 6.25
C LEU A 71 -12.79 6.45 7.68
N SER A 72 -14.06 6.77 7.89
CA SER A 72 -14.65 6.74 9.23
C SER A 72 -14.74 5.29 9.70
N ILE A 73 -13.70 4.79 10.38
CA ILE A 73 -13.65 3.43 10.91
C ILE A 73 -14.25 3.36 12.31
N THR A 74 -15.08 2.36 12.54
CA THR A 74 -15.66 2.08 13.86
C THR A 74 -14.61 1.52 14.81
N GLU A 75 -14.84 1.63 16.13
CA GLU A 75 -13.95 1.04 17.14
C GLU A 75 -13.78 -0.48 16.99
N ARG A 76 -14.79 -1.18 16.48
CA ARG A 76 -14.69 -2.61 16.19
C ARG A 76 -13.76 -2.89 15.01
N GLU A 77 -13.83 -2.08 13.97
CA GLU A 77 -12.96 -2.18 12.78
C GLU A 77 -11.52 -1.82 13.15
N ARG A 78 -11.32 -0.71 13.86
CA ARG A 78 -10.03 -0.28 14.41
C ARG A 78 -9.32 -1.41 15.15
N ARG A 79 -10.00 -2.05 16.12
CA ARG A 79 -9.44 -3.19 16.86
C ARG A 79 -9.10 -4.39 16.00
N LYS A 80 -9.83 -4.65 14.91
CA LYS A 80 -9.52 -5.76 13.99
C LYS A 80 -8.30 -5.44 13.13
N ILE A 81 -8.26 -4.25 12.53
CA ILE A 81 -7.15 -3.76 11.72
C ILE A 81 -5.87 -3.73 12.58
N GLN A 82 -5.94 -3.20 13.80
CA GLN A 82 -4.78 -3.18 14.71
C GLN A 82 -4.31 -4.59 15.08
N ARG A 83 -5.22 -5.53 15.36
CA ARG A 83 -4.84 -6.93 15.63
C ARG A 83 -4.14 -7.60 14.44
N PHE A 84 -4.51 -7.24 13.20
CA PHE A 84 -3.79 -7.70 12.02
C PHE A 84 -2.35 -7.18 12.06
N VAL A 85 -2.16 -5.88 12.25
CA VAL A 85 -0.84 -5.22 12.31
C VAL A 85 0.02 -5.85 13.42
N ASP A 86 -0.51 -5.90 14.64
CA ASP A 86 0.21 -6.42 15.80
C ASP A 86 0.60 -7.89 15.65
N ARG A 87 -0.26 -8.70 15.02
CA ARG A 87 0.04 -10.11 14.75
C ARG A 87 1.25 -10.24 13.83
N PHE A 88 1.24 -9.56 12.67
CA PHE A 88 2.36 -9.68 11.73
C PHE A 88 3.64 -9.06 12.27
N ARG A 89 3.55 -7.96 13.01
CA ARG A 89 4.70 -7.38 13.74
C ARG A 89 5.34 -8.42 14.66
N LYS A 90 4.55 -9.06 15.52
CA LYS A 90 5.03 -10.12 16.44
C LYS A 90 5.59 -11.34 15.72
N GLU A 91 4.94 -11.80 14.65
CA GLU A 91 5.41 -12.93 13.85
C GLU A 91 6.76 -12.64 13.19
N MET A 92 6.96 -11.42 12.68
CA MET A 92 8.22 -11.01 12.06
C MET A 92 9.32 -10.79 13.09
N GLU A 93 9.02 -10.17 14.24
CA GLU A 93 9.96 -10.04 15.37
C GLU A 93 10.43 -11.42 15.86
N ALA A 94 9.51 -12.39 15.99
CA ALA A 94 9.85 -13.75 16.41
C ALA A 94 10.76 -14.48 15.42
N ASN A 95 10.71 -14.11 14.13
CA ASN A 95 11.53 -14.70 13.08
C ASN A 95 12.73 -13.82 12.68
N ALA A 96 12.90 -12.63 13.26
CA ALA A 96 14.00 -11.71 12.95
C ALA A 96 15.38 -12.35 13.17
N LYS A 97 15.55 -13.11 14.27
CA LYS A 97 16.80 -13.85 14.52
C LYS A 97 17.12 -14.89 13.46
N LYS A 98 16.10 -15.52 12.85
CA LYS A 98 16.32 -16.47 11.74
C LYS A 98 16.73 -15.73 10.47
N GLN A 99 16.13 -14.55 10.23
CA GLN A 99 16.52 -13.69 9.12
C GLN A 99 17.96 -13.22 9.22
N GLU A 100 18.44 -12.85 10.40
CA GLU A 100 19.84 -12.42 10.64
C GLU A 100 20.88 -13.48 10.27
N LEU A 101 20.49 -14.77 10.26
CA LEU A 101 21.36 -15.88 9.87
C LEU A 101 21.41 -16.09 8.35
N LEU A 102 20.49 -15.47 7.60
CA LEU A 102 20.46 -15.53 6.15
C LEU A 102 21.28 -14.39 5.55
N LYS A 103 21.88 -14.64 4.39
CA LYS A 103 22.61 -13.62 3.62
C LYS A 103 21.69 -12.74 2.76
N THR A 104 20.43 -13.14 2.63
CA THR A 104 19.44 -12.47 1.79
C THR A 104 18.73 -11.38 2.58
N GLU A 105 18.56 -10.21 1.96
CA GLU A 105 17.73 -9.17 2.54
C GLU A 105 16.24 -9.54 2.44
N PRO A 106 15.39 -9.04 3.34
CA PRO A 106 13.97 -9.26 3.24
C PRO A 106 13.36 -8.52 2.05
N ASN A 107 12.54 -9.23 1.26
CA ASN A 107 12.07 -8.70 -0.01
C ASN A 107 10.77 -7.89 0.10
N TYR A 108 10.78 -6.70 -0.53
CA TYR A 108 9.57 -6.00 -0.93
C TYR A 108 8.92 -6.73 -2.12
N LEU A 109 7.59 -6.88 -2.12
CA LEU A 109 6.87 -7.47 -3.25
C LEU A 109 6.20 -6.39 -4.11
N ILE A 110 6.22 -6.60 -5.42
CA ILE A 110 5.30 -5.91 -6.33
C ILE A 110 4.04 -6.76 -6.49
N HIS A 111 4.19 -8.08 -6.67
CA HIS A 111 3.09 -9.02 -6.79
C HIS A 111 3.57 -10.43 -6.40
N PRO A 112 2.82 -11.24 -5.64
CA PRO A 112 1.45 -11.02 -5.19
C PRO A 112 1.33 -10.03 -4.02
N GLU A 113 0.10 -9.83 -3.52
CA GLU A 113 -0.15 -8.93 -2.38
C GLU A 113 0.67 -9.31 -1.13
N ARG A 114 0.88 -10.62 -0.93
CA ARG A 114 1.63 -11.17 0.20
C ARG A 114 2.14 -12.58 -0.10
N VAL A 115 3.27 -12.94 0.50
CA VAL A 115 3.84 -14.30 0.47
C VAL A 115 4.12 -14.74 1.91
N PRO A 116 3.74 -15.97 2.31
CA PRO A 116 4.03 -16.50 3.64
C PRO A 116 5.52 -16.79 3.84
N PRO A 117 6.00 -16.84 5.09
CA PRO A 117 7.35 -17.26 5.41
C PRO A 117 7.70 -18.62 4.81
N SER A 118 8.95 -18.75 4.35
CA SER A 118 9.57 -19.97 3.87
C SER A 118 10.94 -20.18 4.53
N ALA A 119 11.63 -21.26 4.18
CA ALA A 119 12.99 -21.52 4.66
C ALA A 119 13.99 -20.43 4.20
N ASP A 120 13.82 -19.93 2.97
CA ASP A 120 14.71 -18.95 2.35
C ASP A 120 14.32 -17.50 2.68
N ASN A 121 13.08 -17.29 3.17
CA ASN A 121 12.59 -16.01 3.66
C ASN A 121 11.67 -16.24 4.87
N PRO A 122 12.19 -16.25 6.10
CA PRO A 122 11.43 -16.53 7.32
C PRO A 122 10.46 -15.41 7.73
N LEU A 123 10.43 -14.30 6.99
CA LEU A 123 9.51 -13.19 7.22
C LEU A 123 8.36 -13.21 6.20
N TRP A 124 7.22 -12.66 6.61
CA TRP A 124 6.16 -12.37 5.65
C TRP A 124 6.63 -11.29 4.68
N ALA A 125 6.38 -11.50 3.39
CA ALA A 125 6.64 -10.48 2.38
C ALA A 125 5.30 -9.89 1.90
N PHE A 126 5.28 -8.59 1.64
CA PHE A 126 4.08 -7.84 1.26
C PHE A 126 4.40 -6.82 0.18
N SER A 127 3.41 -6.51 -0.66
CA SER A 127 3.38 -5.24 -1.39
C SER A 127 2.77 -4.14 -0.52
N CYS A 128 3.03 -2.87 -0.86
CA CYS A 128 2.48 -1.72 -0.10
C CYS A 128 0.98 -1.76 0.01
N VAL A 129 0.33 -1.88 -1.14
CA VAL A 129 -1.12 -1.94 -1.21
C VAL A 129 -1.61 -3.25 -0.62
N GLY A 130 -0.93 -4.37 -0.89
CA GLY A 130 -1.27 -5.69 -0.35
C GLY A 130 -1.36 -5.72 1.18
N PHE A 131 -0.44 -5.04 1.87
CA PHE A 131 -0.47 -4.89 3.33
C PHE A 131 -1.71 -4.10 3.78
N VAL A 132 -1.93 -2.91 3.19
CA VAL A 132 -3.05 -2.03 3.56
C VAL A 132 -4.40 -2.72 3.32
N VAL A 133 -4.62 -3.28 2.12
CA VAL A 133 -5.89 -3.95 1.79
C VAL A 133 -6.11 -5.19 2.66
N SER A 134 -5.05 -5.93 3.00
CA SER A 134 -5.15 -7.07 3.91
C SER A 134 -5.54 -6.65 5.33
N ALA A 135 -5.00 -5.53 5.82
CA ALA A 135 -5.34 -4.97 7.13
C ALA A 135 -6.82 -4.55 7.18
N TYR A 136 -7.28 -3.77 6.20
CA TYR A 136 -8.69 -3.35 6.10
C TYR A 136 -9.65 -4.52 5.88
N ARG A 137 -9.25 -5.53 5.08
CA ARG A 137 -10.02 -6.78 4.90
C ARG A 137 -10.20 -7.51 6.23
N ASN A 138 -9.23 -7.46 7.14
CA ASN A 138 -9.39 -7.99 8.51
C ASN A 138 -10.48 -7.22 9.30
N GLY A 139 -10.58 -5.91 9.07
CA GLY A 139 -11.68 -5.05 9.52
C GLY A 139 -13.06 -5.41 8.94
N ARG A 140 -13.11 -6.23 7.88
CA ARG A 140 -14.26 -6.49 6.99
C ARG A 140 -14.58 -5.35 6.02
N ILE A 141 -13.58 -4.57 5.65
CA ILE A 141 -13.68 -3.52 4.64
C ILE A 141 -12.92 -3.99 3.41
N VAL A 142 -13.62 -4.24 2.30
CA VAL A 142 -13.03 -4.72 1.05
C VAL A 142 -12.88 -3.54 0.09
N ILE A 143 -11.68 -2.96 0.05
CA ILE A 143 -11.43 -1.71 -0.68
C ILE A 143 -11.35 -1.93 -2.20
N LEU A 144 -10.56 -2.93 -2.61
CA LEU A 144 -10.30 -3.23 -4.03
C LEU A 144 -10.94 -4.56 -4.41
N ALA A 145 -11.49 -4.62 -5.62
CA ALA A 145 -11.85 -5.88 -6.26
C ALA A 145 -10.60 -6.71 -6.58
N ASP A 146 -10.80 -8.01 -6.74
CA ASP A 146 -9.71 -8.96 -7.04
C ASP A 146 -9.22 -8.83 -8.50
N GLN A 147 -10.12 -8.51 -9.43
CA GLN A 147 -9.77 -8.31 -10.83
C GLN A 147 -9.13 -6.93 -11.05
N ARG A 148 -7.96 -6.91 -11.71
CA ARG A 148 -7.16 -5.71 -11.97
C ARG A 148 -6.58 -5.72 -13.38
N PRO A 149 -6.28 -4.54 -13.96
CA PRO A 149 -5.53 -4.47 -15.19
C PRO A 149 -4.17 -5.18 -15.03
N LEU A 150 -3.82 -6.01 -16.01
CA LEU A 150 -2.51 -6.64 -16.08
C LEU A 150 -1.46 -5.59 -16.44
N LYS A 151 -0.28 -5.69 -15.84
CA LYS A 151 0.87 -4.83 -16.13
C LYS A 151 2.03 -5.70 -16.59
N THR A 152 2.59 -5.37 -17.74
CA THR A 152 3.79 -5.97 -18.31
C THR A 152 5.04 -5.50 -17.57
N LEU A 153 6.17 -6.19 -17.76
CA LEU A 153 7.44 -5.78 -17.16
C LEU A 153 7.86 -4.36 -17.58
N ALA A 154 7.59 -3.99 -18.84
CA ALA A 154 7.89 -2.66 -19.36
C ALA A 154 7.08 -1.57 -18.63
N GLU A 155 5.78 -1.81 -18.39
CA GLU A 155 4.95 -0.89 -17.61
C GLU A 155 5.39 -0.82 -16.15
N LEU A 156 5.74 -1.96 -15.52
CA LEU A 156 6.23 -1.96 -14.15
C LEU A 156 7.51 -1.12 -13.98
N LYS A 157 8.42 -1.15 -14.94
CA LYS A 157 9.61 -0.28 -14.92
C LYS A 157 9.28 1.21 -15.00
N GLN A 158 8.19 1.57 -15.68
CA GLN A 158 7.72 2.96 -15.71
C GLN A 158 7.06 3.36 -14.39
N LEU A 159 6.31 2.45 -13.77
CA LEU A 159 5.59 2.67 -12.51
C LEU A 159 6.53 2.65 -11.28
N TYR A 160 7.64 1.92 -11.36
CA TYR A 160 8.66 1.79 -10.32
C TYR A 160 10.05 2.20 -10.85
N PRO A 161 10.26 3.48 -11.17
CA PRO A 161 11.48 3.95 -11.82
C PRO A 161 12.74 3.81 -10.94
N ASP A 162 12.58 3.73 -9.62
CA ASP A 162 13.63 3.47 -8.65
C ASP A 162 14.01 1.98 -8.54
N ARG A 163 13.23 1.08 -9.16
CA ARG A 163 13.39 -0.37 -9.12
C ARG A 163 13.78 -0.97 -10.47
N VAL A 164 14.10 -0.14 -11.46
CA VAL A 164 14.38 -0.59 -12.83
C VAL A 164 15.53 -1.60 -12.86
N GLU A 165 16.63 -1.32 -12.15
CA GLU A 165 17.78 -2.23 -12.08
C GLU A 165 17.41 -3.60 -11.48
N GLU A 166 16.62 -3.60 -10.40
CA GLU A 166 16.12 -4.83 -9.77
C GLU A 166 15.12 -5.59 -10.66
N LEU A 167 14.33 -4.88 -11.47
CA LEU A 167 13.40 -5.47 -12.43
C LEU A 167 14.10 -6.01 -13.69
N ASP A 168 15.26 -5.48 -14.03
CA ASP A 168 16.11 -5.98 -15.11
C ASP A 168 16.84 -7.27 -14.73
N ASP A 169 17.34 -7.34 -13.48
CA ASP A 169 17.99 -8.54 -12.96
C ASP A 169 16.97 -9.69 -12.74
N PRO A 170 17.16 -10.88 -13.35
CA PRO A 170 16.22 -11.99 -13.20
C PRO A 170 16.04 -12.48 -11.77
N ALA A 171 17.09 -12.48 -10.94
CA ALA A 171 17.02 -13.00 -9.58
C ALA A 171 16.24 -12.03 -8.67
N SER A 172 16.56 -10.75 -8.71
CA SER A 172 15.83 -9.69 -8.01
C SER A 172 14.39 -9.57 -8.50
N ARG A 173 14.16 -9.67 -9.82
CA ARG A 173 12.80 -9.70 -10.38
C ARG A 173 11.98 -10.86 -9.83
N SER A 174 12.54 -12.08 -9.82
CA SER A 174 11.85 -13.25 -9.25
C SER A 174 11.56 -13.11 -7.76
N ALA A 175 12.36 -12.36 -7.01
CA ALA A 175 12.07 -12.06 -5.61
C ALA A 175 10.86 -11.11 -5.43
N MET A 176 10.69 -10.13 -6.32
CA MET A 176 9.58 -9.15 -6.27
C MET A 176 8.30 -9.62 -6.97
N LEU A 177 8.44 -10.53 -7.94
CA LEU A 177 7.39 -11.12 -8.79
C LEU A 177 7.49 -12.66 -8.81
N PRO A 178 7.39 -13.35 -7.64
CA PRO A 178 7.62 -14.80 -7.53
C PRO A 178 6.67 -15.70 -8.33
N GLU A 179 5.51 -15.21 -8.74
CA GLU A 179 4.58 -15.99 -9.58
C GLU A 179 5.03 -16.11 -11.04
N GLY A 180 6.03 -15.30 -11.47
CA GLY A 180 6.53 -15.31 -12.84
C GLY A 180 5.48 -14.87 -13.88
N GLY A 181 5.80 -15.03 -15.17
CA GLY A 181 4.91 -14.67 -16.29
C GLY A 181 5.31 -13.39 -17.03
N ASP A 182 4.48 -13.00 -18.00
CA ASP A 182 4.73 -11.83 -18.87
C ASP A 182 3.95 -10.58 -18.43
N SER A 183 2.94 -10.75 -17.59
CA SER A 183 2.11 -9.67 -17.05
C SER A 183 1.43 -10.06 -15.74
N TRP A 184 1.21 -9.08 -14.86
CA TRP A 184 0.73 -9.32 -13.48
C TRP A 184 -0.45 -8.41 -13.09
N PRO A 185 -1.44 -8.90 -12.33
CA PRO A 185 -2.53 -8.08 -11.78
C PRO A 185 -2.08 -7.33 -10.52
N VAL A 186 -1.15 -6.38 -10.69
CA VAL A 186 -0.53 -5.65 -9.58
C VAL A 186 -1.55 -4.74 -8.87
N ALA A 187 -1.55 -4.74 -7.54
CA ALA A 187 -2.28 -3.76 -6.75
C ALA A 187 -1.44 -2.47 -6.64
N LEU A 188 -1.79 -1.46 -7.44
CA LEU A 188 -1.08 -0.18 -7.48
C LEU A 188 -1.67 0.83 -6.49
N VAL A 189 -0.80 1.73 -6.00
CA VAL A 189 -1.19 2.74 -5.00
C VAL A 189 -2.23 3.69 -5.56
N GLY A 190 -2.16 4.07 -6.84
CA GLY A 190 -3.22 4.84 -7.50
C GLY A 190 -4.60 4.18 -7.38
N TYR A 191 -4.69 2.86 -7.54
CA TYR A 191 -5.97 2.14 -7.38
C TYR A 191 -6.53 2.29 -5.98
N LEU A 192 -5.66 2.22 -4.97
CA LEU A 192 -6.04 2.40 -3.57
C LEU A 192 -6.60 3.80 -3.34
N PHE A 193 -5.90 4.85 -3.77
CA PHE A 193 -6.34 6.23 -3.52
C PHE A 193 -7.57 6.62 -4.35
N ASN A 194 -7.69 6.18 -5.61
CA ASN A 194 -8.93 6.34 -6.39
C ASN A 194 -10.10 5.59 -5.74
N ALA A 195 -9.86 4.46 -5.06
CA ALA A 195 -10.92 3.79 -4.30
C ALA A 195 -11.47 4.65 -3.16
N PHE A 196 -10.65 5.53 -2.57
CA PHE A 196 -11.03 6.52 -1.55
C PHE A 196 -11.36 7.90 -2.12
N ASP A 197 -11.44 8.06 -3.44
CA ASP A 197 -12.05 9.24 -4.06
C ASP A 197 -13.55 9.02 -4.31
N ARG A 198 -14.21 8.47 -3.28
CA ARG A 198 -15.63 8.10 -3.23
C ARG A 198 -16.13 8.31 -1.81
N THR A 199 -17.43 8.31 -1.59
CA THR A 199 -17.97 8.43 -0.22
C THR A 199 -17.66 7.20 0.65
N ASP A 200 -17.61 7.35 1.98
CA ASP A 200 -17.47 6.22 2.91
C ASP A 200 -18.48 5.09 2.63
N GLU A 201 -19.72 5.44 2.28
CA GLU A 201 -20.77 4.48 1.95
C GLU A 201 -20.43 3.66 0.70
N GLU A 202 -19.92 4.30 -0.35
CA GLU A 202 -19.48 3.64 -1.58
C GLU A 202 -18.26 2.75 -1.35
N VAL A 203 -17.27 3.23 -0.58
CA VAL A 203 -16.09 2.43 -0.21
C VAL A 203 -16.49 1.15 0.52
N ARG A 204 -17.53 1.23 1.36
CA ARG A 204 -18.01 0.12 2.18
C ARG A 204 -18.92 -0.85 1.44
N SER A 205 -19.69 -0.36 0.46
CA SER A 205 -20.70 -1.16 -0.25
C SER A 205 -20.14 -1.88 -1.46
N VAL A 206 -19.28 -1.24 -2.24
CA VAL A 206 -18.79 -1.78 -3.50
C VAL A 206 -17.26 -1.65 -3.59
N PRO A 207 -16.52 -2.77 -3.65
CA PRO A 207 -15.09 -2.74 -3.88
C PRO A 207 -14.77 -2.01 -5.19
N PHE A 208 -13.79 -1.11 -5.15
CA PHE A 208 -13.36 -0.39 -6.34
C PHE A 208 -12.80 -1.36 -7.37
N LYS A 209 -13.23 -1.22 -8.63
CA LYS A 209 -12.75 -2.02 -9.76
C LYS A 209 -11.75 -1.19 -10.55
N PRO A 210 -10.44 -1.45 -10.43
CA PRO A 210 -9.46 -0.66 -11.14
C PRO A 210 -9.54 -0.87 -12.65
N GLU A 211 -9.35 0.21 -13.39
CA GLU A 211 -9.25 0.24 -14.85
C GLU A 211 -7.94 0.89 -15.27
N LEU A 212 -7.61 0.79 -16.57
CA LEU A 212 -6.44 1.49 -17.11
C LEU A 212 -6.58 3.01 -16.91
N GLY A 213 -5.51 3.62 -16.41
CA GLY A 213 -5.46 5.03 -16.03
C GLY A 213 -5.61 5.26 -14.53
N ASP A 214 -6.16 4.31 -13.77
CA ASP A 214 -6.25 4.41 -12.30
C ASP A 214 -4.92 4.13 -11.59
N GLU A 215 -3.90 3.66 -12.30
CA GLU A 215 -2.55 3.55 -11.74
C GLU A 215 -2.03 4.90 -11.24
N HIS A 216 -2.56 5.99 -11.82
CA HIS A 216 -2.31 7.36 -11.43
C HIS A 216 -3.38 7.86 -10.47
N PHE A 217 -2.99 8.81 -9.64
CA PHE A 217 -3.91 9.53 -8.79
C PHE A 217 -3.62 11.05 -8.88
N PRO A 218 -4.60 11.90 -9.26
CA PRO A 218 -5.95 11.52 -9.71
C PRO A 218 -5.94 10.60 -10.94
N SER A 219 -7.02 9.82 -11.12
CA SER A 219 -7.16 8.91 -12.26
C SER A 219 -6.97 9.63 -13.59
N ARG A 220 -6.26 8.97 -14.52
CA ARG A 220 -6.06 9.44 -15.90
C ARG A 220 -6.85 8.62 -16.92
N ARG A 221 -7.97 8.01 -16.50
CA ARG A 221 -8.92 7.41 -17.44
C ARG A 221 -9.18 8.46 -18.53
N LEU A 222 -9.03 8.06 -19.79
CA LEU A 222 -9.55 8.89 -20.88
C LEU A 222 -11.04 9.00 -20.62
N GLU A 223 -11.54 10.20 -20.32
CA GLU A 223 -12.98 10.44 -20.31
C GLU A 223 -13.49 9.92 -21.65
N LYS A 224 -14.32 8.88 -21.61
CA LYS A 224 -15.08 8.51 -22.80
C LYS A 224 -15.95 9.73 -23.08
N HIS A 225 -15.56 10.55 -24.05
CA HIS A 225 -16.48 11.47 -24.68
C HIS A 225 -17.72 10.64 -25.01
N SER A 226 -18.80 10.95 -24.32
CA SER A 226 -20.09 10.32 -24.57
C SER A 226 -20.53 10.89 -25.92
N ASP A 227 -20.42 10.07 -26.96
CA ASP A 227 -21.15 10.28 -28.22
C ASP A 227 -22.66 10.19 -27.98
#